data_AF-A0A6C0G1D1-F1
#
_entry.id   AF-A0A6C0G1D1-F1
#
_cell.length_a   1.000
_cell.length_b   1.000
_cell.length_c   1.000
_cell.angle_alpha   90.00
_cell.angle_beta   90.00
_cell.angle_gamma   90.00
#
_symmetry.space_group_name_H-M   'P 1'
#
loop_
_entity.id
_entity.type
_entity.pdbx_description
1 polymer ?
#
loop_
_entity_poly.entity_id
_entity_poly.type
_entity_poly.pdbx_seq_one_letter_code
_entity_poly.pdbx_strand_id
1 'polypeptide(L)'
;MANHYERTNEAGVIILGFSDAFVQPLETDILVAEDAERHYNPVLTNERGQFLYHRMYGQRAERTQEELDAEWAARPPDPPSMEERQIAAEQAILAIMEALS
;
A
#
# COMPACT_ATOMS: atom_id res chain seq x y z
N MET A 1 16.94 10.87 -23.23
CA MET A 1 17.35 10.13 -22.04
C MET A 1 16.49 10.59 -20.87
N ALA A 2 16.26 9.75 -19.88
CA ALA A 2 15.45 10.10 -18.72
C ALA A 2 16.06 9.52 -17.44
N ASN A 3 15.84 10.17 -16.31
CA ASN A 3 16.30 9.67 -15.02
C ASN A 3 15.20 8.85 -14.36
N HIS A 4 15.59 7.83 -13.60
CA HIS A 4 14.69 6.96 -12.85
C HIS A 4 14.78 7.30 -11.37
N TYR A 5 13.63 7.33 -10.70
CA TYR A 5 13.50 7.68 -9.30
C TYR A 5 12.62 6.68 -8.56
N GLU A 6 12.86 6.53 -7.27
CA GLU A 6 11.99 5.83 -6.33
C GLU A 6 11.48 6.80 -5.26
N ARG A 7 10.19 6.74 -4.96
CA ARG A 7 9.56 7.49 -3.86
C ARG A 7 9.34 6.58 -2.67
N THR A 8 9.61 7.10 -1.48
CA THR A 8 9.31 6.44 -0.22
C THR A 8 8.18 7.13 0.54
N ASN A 9 7.45 6.37 1.36
CA ASN A 9 6.55 6.95 2.36
C ASN A 9 7.32 7.33 3.64
N GLU A 10 6.62 7.85 4.65
CA GLU A 10 7.23 8.27 5.93
C GLU A 10 7.94 7.13 6.69
N ALA A 11 7.53 5.87 6.44
CA ALA A 11 8.16 4.68 7.02
C ALA A 11 9.36 4.18 6.20
N GLY A 12 9.75 4.89 5.13
CA GLY A 12 10.86 4.51 4.25
C GLY A 12 10.52 3.37 3.28
N VAL A 13 9.25 2.98 3.17
CA VAL A 13 8.79 1.94 2.23
C VAL A 13 8.70 2.54 0.83
N ILE A 14 9.26 1.85 -0.18
CA ILE A 14 9.24 2.29 -1.58
C ILE A 14 7.85 2.05 -2.15
N ILE A 15 7.14 3.13 -2.46
CA ILE A 15 5.74 3.09 -2.91
C ILE A 15 5.56 3.39 -4.39
N LEU A 16 6.59 3.90 -5.06
CA LEU A 16 6.54 4.24 -6.48
C LEU A 16 7.94 4.21 -7.09
N GLY A 17 8.06 3.61 -8.27
CA GLY A 17 9.20 3.81 -9.16
C GLY A 17 8.70 4.53 -10.41
N PHE A 18 9.38 5.59 -10.83
CA PHE A 18 8.97 6.39 -11.98
C PHE A 18 10.16 6.99 -12.73
N SER A 19 9.88 7.49 -13.95
CA SER A 19 10.84 8.27 -14.73
C SER A 19 10.43 9.74 -14.80
N ASP A 20 11.42 10.63 -14.79
CA ASP A 20 11.21 12.07 -14.98
C ASP A 20 10.66 12.45 -16.37
N ALA A 21 10.70 11.53 -17.33
CA ALA A 21 10.00 11.67 -18.60
C ALA A 21 8.47 11.73 -18.46
N PHE A 22 7.92 11.29 -17.31
CA PHE A 22 6.48 11.19 -17.07
C PHE A 22 6.02 11.87 -15.77
N VAL A 23 6.87 11.91 -14.75
CA VAL A 23 6.54 12.44 -13.42
C VAL A 23 7.68 13.32 -12.93
N GLN A 24 7.40 14.58 -12.58
CA GLN A 24 8.40 15.47 -12.00
C GLN A 24 8.84 14.92 -10.63
N PRO A 25 10.16 14.72 -10.39
CA PRO A 25 10.65 14.27 -9.09
C PRO A 25 10.50 15.37 -8.03
N LEU A 26 10.22 14.94 -6.80
CA LEU A 26 10.31 15.74 -5.58
C LEU A 26 11.74 15.66 -5.04
N GLU A 27 12.10 16.61 -4.17
CA GLU A 27 13.40 16.63 -3.50
C GLU A 27 13.64 15.38 -2.63
N THR A 28 12.56 14.79 -2.11
CA THR A 28 12.60 13.57 -1.29
C THR A 28 12.68 12.28 -2.11
N ASP A 29 12.56 12.35 -3.44
CA ASP A 29 12.65 11.19 -4.30
C ASP A 29 14.12 10.79 -4.53
N ILE A 30 14.36 9.50 -4.59
CA ILE A 30 15.72 8.95 -4.66
C ILE A 30 16.04 8.63 -6.12
N LEU A 31 17.05 9.29 -6.66
CA LEU A 31 17.62 8.98 -7.97
C LEU A 31 18.23 7.57 -7.95
N VAL A 32 17.79 6.70 -8.86
CA VAL A 32 18.28 5.30 -8.96
C VAL A 32 19.04 5.00 -10.24
N ALA A 33 18.77 5.74 -11.31
CA ALA A 33 19.54 5.68 -12.55
C ALA A 33 19.51 7.02 -13.27
N GLU A 34 20.66 7.44 -13.78
CA GLU A 34 20.81 8.58 -14.67
C GLU A 34 20.88 8.09 -16.12
N ASP A 35 20.41 8.92 -17.03
CA ASP A 35 20.54 8.67 -18.47
C ASP A 35 20.03 7.28 -18.91
N ALA A 36 18.87 6.88 -18.38
CA ALA A 36 18.22 5.62 -18.69
C ALA A 36 17.14 5.75 -19.78
N GLU A 37 16.52 4.60 -20.09
CA GLU A 37 15.34 4.55 -20.96
C GLU A 37 14.17 5.36 -20.40
N ARG A 38 13.20 5.71 -21.24
CA ARG A 38 12.06 6.52 -20.79
C ARG A 38 11.17 5.78 -19.80
N HIS A 39 11.03 4.46 -19.91
CA HIS A 39 10.13 3.69 -19.05
C HIS A 39 10.89 3.12 -17.85
N TYR A 40 10.26 3.22 -16.68
CA TYR A 40 10.71 2.59 -15.45
C TYR A 40 9.49 2.08 -14.69
N ASN A 41 9.32 0.76 -14.67
CA ASN A 41 8.21 0.08 -13.99
C ASN A 41 8.77 -1.10 -13.19
N PRO A 42 9.43 -0.85 -12.05
CA PRO A 42 9.88 -1.93 -11.17
C PRO A 42 8.67 -2.65 -10.56
N VAL A 43 8.81 -3.96 -10.35
CA VAL A 43 7.85 -4.71 -9.52
C VAL A 43 8.12 -4.34 -8.06
N LEU A 44 7.16 -3.68 -7.43
CA LEU A 44 7.27 -3.18 -6.06
C LEU A 44 6.33 -3.86 -5.08
N THR A 45 5.32 -4.58 -5.56
CA THR A 45 4.29 -5.19 -4.71
C THR A 45 4.21 -6.70 -4.90
N ASN A 46 3.82 -7.42 -3.85
CA ASN A 46 3.43 -8.83 -3.94
C ASN A 46 1.98 -8.99 -4.43
N GLU A 47 1.51 -10.23 -4.53
CA GLU A 47 0.14 -10.59 -4.94
C GLU A 47 -0.95 -10.05 -4.00
N ARG A 48 -0.60 -9.77 -2.74
CA ARG A 48 -1.48 -9.15 -1.73
C ARG A 48 -1.49 -7.62 -1.82
N GLY A 49 -0.74 -7.02 -2.75
CA GLY A 49 -0.62 -5.57 -2.91
C GLY A 49 0.32 -4.90 -1.91
N GLN A 50 1.10 -5.67 -1.15
CA GLN A 50 2.01 -5.14 -0.13
C GLN A 50 3.33 -4.74 -0.78
N PHE A 51 3.82 -3.54 -0.45
CA PHE A 51 5.11 -3.07 -0.95
C PHE A 51 6.26 -3.91 -0.36
N LEU A 52 7.15 -4.37 -1.24
CA LEU A 52 8.19 -5.36 -0.95
C LEU A 52 9.50 -4.76 -0.44
N TYR A 53 9.72 -3.46 -0.64
CA TYR A 53 11.03 -2.86 -0.43
C TYR A 53 10.97 -1.62 0.43
N HIS A 54 12.04 -1.39 1.17
CA HIS A 54 12.26 -0.19 1.97
C HIS A 54 13.69 0.30 1.76
N ARG A 55 13.93 1.56 2.11
CA ARG A 55 15.27 2.15 2.09
C ARG A 55 15.87 2.09 3.48
N MET A 56 16.94 1.33 3.63
CA MET A 56 17.78 1.30 4.83
C MET A 56 19.17 1.79 4.50
N TYR A 57 19.66 2.80 5.23
CA TYR A 57 21.01 3.34 5.06
C TYR A 57 21.35 3.74 3.61
N GLY A 58 20.37 4.30 2.89
CA GLY A 58 20.50 4.69 1.49
C GLY A 58 20.42 3.53 0.49
N GLN A 59 20.31 2.28 0.94
CA GLN A 59 20.20 1.10 0.09
C GLN A 59 18.78 0.55 0.08
N ARG A 60 18.39 -0.06 -1.05
CA ARG A 60 17.14 -0.79 -1.16
C ARG A 60 17.31 -2.14 -0.45
N ALA A 61 16.44 -2.41 0.50
CA ALA A 61 16.34 -3.68 1.22
C ALA A 61 14.94 -4.27 1.01
N GLU A 62 14.86 -5.60 0.96
CA GLU A 62 13.59 -6.32 0.91
C GLU A 62 13.02 -6.44 2.32
N ARG A 63 11.70 -6.23 2.44
CA ARG A 63 10.98 -6.42 3.69
C ARG A 63 10.87 -7.90 3.99
N THR A 64 10.95 -8.25 5.27
CA THR A 64 10.86 -9.65 5.68
C THR A 64 9.42 -10.16 5.61
N GLN A 65 9.25 -11.48 5.57
CA GLN A 65 7.92 -12.09 5.61
C GLN A 65 7.18 -11.73 6.90
N GLU A 66 7.89 -11.62 8.03
CA GLU A 66 7.33 -11.22 9.31
C GLU A 66 6.77 -9.79 9.27
N GLU A 67 7.48 -8.85 8.62
CA GLU A 67 7.01 -7.47 8.46
C GLU A 67 5.76 -7.40 7.56
N LEU A 68 5.73 -8.21 6.50
CA LEU A 68 4.58 -8.28 5.59
C LEU A 68 3.37 -8.94 6.28
N ASP A 69 3.58 -10.00 7.05
CA ASP A 69 2.51 -10.67 7.79
C ASP A 69 1.97 -9.79 8.93
N ALA A 70 2.84 -9.04 9.60
CA ALA A 70 2.42 -8.08 10.63
C ALA A 70 1.55 -6.95 10.02
N GLU A 71 1.94 -6.39 8.88
CA GLU A 71 1.12 -5.43 8.14
C GLU A 71 -0.23 -6.03 7.75
N TRP A 72 -0.21 -7.27 7.23
CA TRP A 72 -1.43 -7.95 6.80
C TRP A 72 -2.38 -8.22 7.97
N ALA A 73 -1.85 -8.61 9.12
CA ALA A 73 -2.64 -8.86 10.33
C ALA A 73 -3.21 -7.57 10.95
N ALA A 74 -2.53 -6.44 10.77
CA ALA A 74 -2.96 -5.15 11.29
C ALA A 74 -4.06 -4.47 10.45
N ARG A 75 -4.38 -5.00 9.27
CA ARG A 75 -5.42 -4.43 8.41
C ARG A 75 -6.79 -4.48 9.12
N PRO A 76 -7.64 -3.45 8.96
CA PRO A 76 -9.00 -3.53 9.46
C PRO A 76 -9.70 -4.74 8.83
N PRO A 77 -10.64 -5.38 9.56
CA PRO A 77 -11.43 -6.45 8.98
C PRO A 77 -12.16 -5.93 7.73
N ASP A 78 -12.39 -6.84 6.79
CA ASP A 78 -13.18 -6.50 5.62
C ASP A 78 -14.53 -5.94 6.08
N PRO A 79 -15.07 -4.90 5.42
CA PRO A 79 -16.38 -4.39 5.74
C PRO A 79 -17.39 -5.54 5.64
N PRO A 80 -18.40 -5.60 6.53
CA PRO A 80 -19.37 -6.67 6.50
C PRO A 80 -20.02 -6.78 5.11
N SER A 81 -20.23 -8.01 4.68
CA SER A 81 -20.95 -8.33 3.46
C SER A 81 -22.37 -7.75 3.48
N MET A 82 -23.03 -7.72 2.33
CA MET A 82 -24.44 -7.30 2.25
C MET A 82 -25.34 -8.20 3.10
N GLU A 83 -25.06 -9.50 3.13
CA GLU A 83 -25.79 -10.46 3.94
C GLU A 83 -25.60 -10.20 5.45
N GLU A 84 -24.36 -10.00 5.90
CA GLU A 84 -24.08 -9.66 7.31
C GLU A 84 -24.71 -8.32 7.70
N ARG A 85 -24.73 -7.34 6.79
CA ARG A 85 -25.43 -6.06 7.01
C ARG A 85 -26.94 -6.25 7.12
N GLN A 86 -27.52 -7.13 6.31
CA GLN A 86 -28.95 -7.42 6.34
C GLN A 86 -29.34 -8.11 7.66
N ILE A 87 -28.57 -9.11 8.08
CA ILE A 87 -28.78 -9.80 9.36
C ILE A 87 -28.65 -8.80 10.52
N ALA A 88 -27.62 -7.95 10.52
CA ALA A 88 -27.43 -6.95 11.55
C ALA A 88 -28.59 -5.94 11.59
N ALA A 89 -29.11 -5.53 10.43
CA ALA A 89 -30.27 -4.63 10.35
C ALA A 89 -31.54 -5.30 10.88
N GLU A 90 -31.80 -6.55 10.54
CA GLU A 90 -32.96 -7.32 11.02
C GLU A 90 -32.91 -7.52 12.54
N GLN A 91 -31.73 -7.86 13.08
CA GLN A 91 -31.55 -7.97 14.54
C GLN A 91 -31.74 -6.64 15.25
N ALA A 92 -31.26 -5.53 14.67
CA ALA A 92 -31.46 -4.20 15.24
C ALA A 92 -32.95 -3.81 15.26
N ILE A 93 -33.70 -4.12 14.19
CA ILE A 93 -35.15 -3.88 14.12
C ILE A 93 -35.87 -4.70 15.18
N LEU A 94 -35.55 -5.98 15.32
CA LEU A 94 -36.18 -6.85 16.32
C LEU A 94 -35.92 -6.35 17.75
N ALA A 95 -34.67 -5.97 18.06
CA ALA A 95 -34.33 -5.43 19.38
C ALA A 95 -35.07 -4.12 19.70
N ILE A 96 -35.29 -3.25 18.72
CA ILE A 96 -36.10 -2.03 18.89
C ILE A 96 -37.56 -2.38 19.17
N MET A 97 -38.12 -3.36 18.45
CA MET A 97 -39.50 -3.80 18.66
C MET A 97 -39.70 -4.41 20.05
N GLU A 98 -38.74 -5.20 20.54
CA GLU A 98 -38.76 -5.76 21.88
C GLU A 98 -38.65 -4.68 22.97
N ALA A 99 -37.80 -3.66 22.79
CA ALA A 99 -37.62 -2.60 23.78
C ALA A 99 -38.82 -1.64 23.90
N LEU A 100 -39.70 -1.60 22.90
CA LEU A 100 -40.92 -0.79 22.87
C LEU A 100 -42.18 -1.56 23.30
N SER A 101 -42.04 -2.85 23.59
CA SER A 101 -43.12 -3.75 24.07
C SER A 101 -43.15 -3.83 25.59
#